data_AF-A0A836RVR0-F1
#
_entry.id   AF-A0A836RVR0-F1
#
_cell.length_a   1.000
_cell.length_b   1.000
_cell.length_c   1.000
_cell.angle_alpha   90.00
_cell.angle_beta   90.00
_cell.angle_gamma   90.00
#
_symmetry.space_group_name_H-M   'P 1'
#
loop_
_entity.id
_entity.type
_entity.pdbx_description
1 polymer ?
#
loop_
_entity_poly.entity_id
_entity_poly.type
_entity_poly.pdbx_seq_one_letter_code
_entity_poly.pdbx_strand_id
1 'polypeptide(L)'
;MGRIERLASVTVAVIEHGPIPGSMISIMLDRLRIVYERAEPGEKPDYVELHLYQSPLQLAETLRGEALRVGARVSALYPTAYEAWTGIPRIHVVPGELAGLEYGAALLAHEAVHSVLHPGPGYYMVVLPRRLPAAQGILVAHVAATTVKDLEVHLWMAERGLHEDLAAIQRYWLYSQLMEPRCAFLQEAGDTLRAATVWIAAGAEPPLGGECRGALAGPLRLLRRLAEEWPRARPWSRVGEVVESLAGLVENGVIHVPQDYVWEP
;
A
#
# COMPACT_ATOMS: atom_id res chain seq x y z
N MET A 1 -18.85 5.61 17.92
CA MET A 1 -19.54 4.42 18.49
C MET A 1 -18.87 3.19 17.90
N GLY A 2 -18.55 2.17 18.68
CA GLY A 2 -17.89 0.96 18.18
C GLY A 2 -18.89 -0.18 18.01
N ARG A 3 -18.75 -0.97 16.94
CA ARG A 3 -19.50 -2.23 16.74
C ARG A 3 -18.54 -3.34 16.32
N ILE A 4 -18.89 -4.58 16.62
CA ILE A 4 -18.07 -5.76 16.30
C ILE A 4 -18.86 -6.65 15.36
N GLU A 5 -18.23 -7.02 14.24
CA GLU A 5 -18.81 -7.86 13.20
C GLU A 5 -17.92 -9.09 12.98
N ARG A 6 -18.51 -10.22 12.59
CA ARG A 6 -17.75 -11.42 12.24
C ARG A 6 -17.88 -11.71 10.75
N LEU A 7 -16.77 -11.60 10.02
CA LEU A 7 -16.72 -11.75 8.56
C LEU A 7 -15.81 -12.92 8.19
N ALA A 8 -16.37 -14.00 7.64
CA ALA A 8 -15.57 -15.15 7.18
C ALA A 8 -14.58 -15.71 8.23
N SER A 9 -14.97 -15.67 9.51
CA SER A 9 -14.17 -16.01 10.71
C SER A 9 -13.21 -14.94 11.24
N VAL A 10 -13.08 -13.80 10.57
CA VAL A 10 -12.35 -12.60 11.05
C VAL A 10 -13.23 -11.78 11.97
N THR A 11 -12.72 -11.34 13.12
CA THR A 11 -13.37 -10.35 13.97
C THR A 11 -13.04 -8.94 13.46
N VAL A 12 -14.05 -8.15 13.08
CA VAL A 12 -13.85 -6.77 12.62
C VAL A 12 -14.47 -5.80 13.62
N ALA A 13 -13.62 -4.97 14.25
CA ALA A 13 -14.08 -3.85 15.06
C ALA A 13 -14.24 -2.61 14.19
N VAL A 14 -15.48 -2.13 14.03
CA VAL A 14 -15.78 -0.92 13.26
C VAL A 14 -15.77 0.28 14.21
N ILE A 15 -14.90 1.24 13.92
CA ILE A 15 -14.66 2.43 14.74
C ILE A 15 -15.05 3.66 13.93
N GLU A 16 -16.18 4.27 14.29
CA GLU A 16 -16.73 5.43 13.60
C GLU A 16 -16.20 6.74 14.22
N HIS A 17 -15.50 7.54 13.40
CA HIS A 17 -15.03 8.88 13.71
C HIS A 17 -16.02 9.90 13.13
N GLY A 18 -17.16 10.08 13.78
CA GLY A 18 -18.26 10.94 13.30
C GLY A 18 -19.43 10.14 12.70
N PRO A 19 -20.49 10.81 12.24
CA PRO A 19 -21.67 10.15 11.69
C PRO A 19 -21.38 9.52 10.32
N ILE A 20 -21.49 8.19 10.24
CA ILE A 20 -21.36 7.44 8.98
C ILE A 20 -22.69 6.74 8.66
N PRO A 21 -23.25 6.90 7.44
CA PRO A 21 -24.47 6.20 7.07
C PRO A 21 -24.32 4.68 7.18
N GLY A 22 -25.27 4.01 7.83
CA GLY A 22 -25.22 2.55 8.03
C GLY A 22 -25.14 1.75 6.72
N SER A 23 -25.73 2.24 5.63
CA SER A 23 -25.62 1.63 4.30
C SER A 23 -24.19 1.61 3.77
N MET A 24 -23.41 2.67 4.00
CA MET A 24 -21.99 2.70 3.62
C MET A 24 -21.19 1.67 4.43
N ILE A 25 -21.49 1.54 5.73
CA ILE A 25 -20.85 0.53 6.59
C ILE A 25 -21.12 -0.88 6.04
N SER A 26 -22.38 -1.19 5.71
CA SER A 26 -22.74 -2.49 5.13
C SER A 26 -21.98 -2.79 3.83
N ILE A 27 -21.90 -1.82 2.90
CA ILE A 27 -21.16 -1.97 1.63
C ILE A 27 -19.69 -2.30 1.89
N MET A 28 -19.05 -1.59 2.83
CA MET A 28 -17.65 -1.84 3.18
C MET A 28 -17.47 -3.22 3.80
N LEU A 29 -18.30 -3.60 4.77
CA LEU A 29 -18.24 -4.92 5.41
C LEU A 29 -18.46 -6.06 4.41
N ASP A 30 -19.39 -5.90 3.47
CA ASP A 30 -19.60 -6.89 2.40
C ASP A 30 -18.37 -7.01 1.52
N ARG A 31 -17.70 -5.89 1.22
CA ARG A 31 -16.45 -5.90 0.45
C ARG A 31 -15.30 -6.60 1.19
N LEU A 32 -15.15 -6.34 2.50
CA LEU A 32 -14.18 -7.02 3.36
C LEU A 32 -14.48 -8.53 3.43
N ARG A 33 -15.76 -8.90 3.55
CA ARG A 33 -16.19 -10.31 3.57
C ARG A 33 -15.74 -11.05 2.32
N ILE A 34 -15.95 -10.47 1.13
CA ILE A 34 -15.50 -11.07 -0.14
C ILE A 34 -14.01 -11.38 -0.11
N VAL A 35 -13.17 -10.45 0.36
CA VAL A 35 -11.71 -10.67 0.45
C VAL A 35 -11.38 -11.78 1.45
N TYR A 36 -11.95 -11.73 2.65
CA TYR A 36 -11.65 -12.72 3.69
C TYR A 36 -12.22 -14.12 3.39
N GLU A 37 -13.27 -14.25 2.57
CA GLU A 37 -13.75 -15.54 2.06
C GLU A 37 -12.76 -16.17 1.08
N ARG A 38 -11.98 -15.36 0.37
CA ARG A 38 -10.93 -15.83 -0.55
C ARG A 38 -9.64 -16.24 0.17
N ALA A 39 -9.46 -15.90 1.44
CA ALA A 39 -8.31 -16.29 2.24
C ALA A 39 -8.41 -17.73 2.76
N GLU A 40 -7.29 -18.46 2.75
CA GLU A 40 -7.24 -19.83 3.25
C GLU A 40 -7.28 -19.85 4.79
N PRO A 41 -7.71 -20.96 5.42
CA PRO A 41 -7.56 -21.14 6.86
C PRO A 41 -6.10 -20.96 7.29
N GLY A 42 -5.84 -20.05 8.22
CA GLY A 42 -4.50 -19.72 8.71
C GLY A 42 -3.85 -18.48 8.07
N GLU A 43 -4.36 -17.99 6.95
CA GLU A 43 -3.94 -16.69 6.39
C GLU A 43 -4.76 -15.52 6.96
N LYS A 44 -5.99 -15.81 7.38
CA LYS A 44 -6.93 -14.80 7.87
C LYS A 44 -6.41 -14.16 9.16
N PRO A 45 -6.50 -12.82 9.30
CA PRO A 45 -6.26 -12.19 10.58
C PRO A 45 -7.37 -12.58 11.57
N ASP A 46 -7.03 -12.79 12.84
CA ASP A 46 -8.04 -13.06 13.87
C ASP A 46 -8.90 -11.81 14.16
N TYR A 47 -8.27 -10.63 14.05
CA TYR A 47 -8.84 -9.34 14.41
C TYR A 47 -8.33 -8.22 13.49
N VAL A 48 -9.24 -7.35 13.06
CA VAL A 48 -8.95 -6.15 12.23
C VAL A 48 -9.79 -4.98 12.73
N GLU A 49 -9.22 -3.78 12.76
CA GLU A 49 -9.97 -2.55 13.02
C GLU A 49 -10.29 -1.83 11.70
N LEU A 50 -11.57 -1.51 11.49
CA LEU A 50 -12.04 -0.70 10.38
C LEU A 50 -12.40 0.70 10.90
N HIS A 51 -11.50 1.66 10.68
CA HIS A 51 -11.67 3.05 11.07
C HIS A 51 -12.35 3.84 9.96
N LEU A 52 -13.52 4.39 10.26
CA LEU A 52 -14.34 5.12 9.30
C LEU A 52 -14.36 6.61 9.66
N TYR A 53 -13.92 7.44 8.74
CA TYR A 53 -13.80 8.89 8.92
C TYR A 53 -14.83 9.64 8.07
N GLN A 54 -15.40 10.70 8.62
CA GLN A 54 -16.38 11.51 7.89
C GLN A 54 -15.72 12.33 6.77
N SER A 55 -14.44 12.71 6.93
CA SER A 55 -13.72 13.54 5.95
C SER A 55 -12.24 13.19 5.84
N PRO A 56 -11.58 13.54 4.72
CA PRO A 56 -10.13 13.40 4.57
C PRO A 56 -9.33 14.17 5.61
N LEU A 57 -9.82 15.34 6.04
CA LEU A 57 -9.17 16.17 7.06
C LEU A 57 -9.12 15.43 8.40
N GLN A 58 -10.21 14.81 8.81
CA GLN A 58 -10.28 14.06 10.07
C GLN A 58 -9.37 12.82 10.06
N LEU A 59 -9.32 12.10 8.93
CA LEU A 59 -8.36 11.02 8.70
C LEU A 59 -6.92 11.54 8.85
N ALA A 60 -6.60 12.65 8.17
CA ALA A 60 -5.28 13.27 8.19
C ALA A 60 -4.84 13.65 9.61
N GLU A 61 -5.71 14.33 10.35
CA GLU A 61 -5.44 14.78 11.72
C GLU A 61 -5.25 13.59 12.67
N THR A 62 -6.09 12.56 12.54
CA THR A 62 -6.01 11.36 13.38
C THR A 62 -4.69 10.62 13.15
N LEU A 63 -4.35 10.34 11.89
CA LEU A 63 -3.11 9.62 11.56
C LEU A 63 -1.87 10.45 11.92
N ARG A 64 -1.88 11.77 11.71
CA ARG A 64 -0.77 12.65 12.12
C ARG A 64 -0.62 12.66 13.63
N GLY A 65 -1.72 12.78 14.37
CA GLY A 65 -1.71 12.73 15.84
C GLY A 65 -1.16 11.40 16.36
N GLU A 66 -1.56 10.28 15.76
CA GLU A 66 -1.02 8.96 16.08
C GLU A 66 0.47 8.85 15.78
N ALA A 67 0.88 9.22 14.57
CA ALA A 67 2.26 9.16 14.15
C ALA A 67 3.17 9.99 15.07
N LEU A 68 2.75 11.21 15.43
CA LEU A 68 3.48 12.06 16.39
C LEU A 68 3.66 11.39 17.75
N ARG A 69 2.65 10.68 18.27
CA ARG A 69 2.74 10.00 19.58
C ARG A 69 3.76 8.86 19.59
N VAL A 70 4.00 8.23 18.45
CA VAL A 70 4.91 7.07 18.34
C VAL A 70 6.23 7.41 17.65
N GLY A 71 6.49 8.70 17.36
CA GLY A 71 7.67 9.15 16.64
C GLY A 71 7.73 8.70 15.18
N ALA A 72 6.57 8.40 14.58
CA ALA A 72 6.44 8.02 13.17
C ALA A 72 6.04 9.21 12.28
N ARG A 73 6.02 8.98 10.96
CA ARG A 73 5.52 9.92 9.96
C ARG A 73 4.48 9.26 9.07
N VAL A 74 3.50 10.04 8.62
CA VAL A 74 2.51 9.63 7.62
C VAL A 74 3.01 10.08 6.26
N SER A 75 3.28 9.14 5.35
CA SER A 75 3.89 9.46 4.04
C SER A 75 2.88 9.84 2.95
N ALA A 76 1.63 9.42 3.08
CA ALA A 76 0.56 9.73 2.12
C ALA A 76 -0.81 9.58 2.79
N LEU A 77 -1.79 10.30 2.27
CA LEU A 77 -3.19 10.21 2.68
C LEU A 77 -4.02 9.93 1.44
N TYR A 78 -4.35 8.66 1.24
CA TYR A 78 -5.27 8.18 0.24
C TYR A 78 -6.68 8.07 0.87
N PRO A 79 -7.76 7.96 0.06
CA PRO A 79 -9.12 7.73 0.57
C PRO A 79 -9.23 6.43 1.42
N THR A 80 -8.26 5.53 1.29
CA THR A 80 -8.05 4.35 2.13
C THR A 80 -6.58 4.22 2.53
N ALA A 81 -6.30 3.65 3.69
CA ALA A 81 -4.93 3.31 4.08
C ALA A 81 -4.92 2.10 5.01
N TYR A 82 -3.87 1.31 4.94
CA TYR A 82 -3.61 0.21 5.86
C TYR A 82 -2.37 0.49 6.73
N GLU A 83 -2.46 0.09 7.99
CA GLU A 83 -1.29 -0.06 8.84
C GLU A 83 -1.41 -1.23 9.84
N ALA A 84 -0.30 -1.58 10.48
CA ALA A 84 -0.25 -2.58 11.56
C ALA A 84 0.94 -2.37 12.51
N TRP A 85 1.44 -1.14 12.68
CA TRP A 85 2.65 -0.91 13.47
C TRP A 85 2.43 -1.15 14.98
N THR A 86 1.18 -1.17 15.43
CA THR A 86 0.79 -1.51 16.81
C THR A 86 0.64 -3.02 17.05
N GLY A 87 0.79 -3.85 16.00
CA GLY A 87 0.49 -5.28 16.05
C GLY A 87 -0.98 -5.64 15.82
N ILE A 88 -1.83 -4.64 15.58
CA ILE A 88 -3.22 -4.82 15.17
C ILE A 88 -3.35 -4.30 13.74
N PRO A 89 -3.86 -5.10 12.78
CA PRO A 89 -4.18 -4.60 11.45
C PRO A 89 -5.30 -3.56 11.51
N ARG A 90 -5.06 -2.35 11.01
CA ARG A 90 -6.07 -1.28 10.94
C ARG A 90 -6.22 -0.78 9.50
N ILE A 91 -7.47 -0.72 9.05
CA ILE A 91 -7.88 -0.18 7.76
C ILE A 91 -8.59 1.14 8.01
N HIS A 92 -8.05 2.21 7.46
CA HIS A 92 -8.58 3.57 7.57
C HIS A 92 -9.29 3.94 6.28
N VAL A 93 -10.51 4.47 6.37
CA VAL A 93 -11.35 4.74 5.20
C VAL A 93 -12.12 6.04 5.36
N VAL A 94 -12.22 6.83 4.28
CA VAL A 94 -13.20 7.92 4.15
C VAL A 94 -14.33 7.45 3.24
N PRO A 95 -15.47 6.94 3.76
CA PRO A 95 -16.47 6.26 2.93
C PRO A 95 -17.10 7.14 1.85
N GLY A 96 -17.25 8.44 2.13
CA GLY A 96 -17.77 9.41 1.16
C GLY A 96 -16.87 9.56 -0.07
N GLU A 97 -15.54 9.57 0.13
CA GLU A 97 -14.57 9.62 -0.98
C GLU A 97 -14.60 8.32 -1.77
N LEU A 98 -14.62 7.17 -1.08
CA LEU A 98 -14.69 5.86 -1.75
C LEU A 98 -15.95 5.72 -2.61
N ALA A 99 -17.11 6.15 -2.10
CA ALA A 99 -18.37 6.07 -2.83
C ALA A 99 -18.39 6.98 -4.07
N GLY A 100 -17.64 8.08 -4.05
CA GLY A 100 -17.46 8.98 -5.19
C GLY A 100 -16.51 8.44 -6.26
N LEU A 101 -15.73 7.40 -5.95
CA LEU A 101 -14.75 6.81 -6.87
C LEU A 101 -15.33 5.54 -7.50
N GLU A 102 -15.33 5.49 -8.84
CA GLU A 102 -15.71 4.29 -9.61
C GLU A 102 -14.92 3.04 -9.14
N TYR A 103 -13.71 3.24 -8.62
CA TYR A 103 -12.77 2.19 -8.20
C TYR A 103 -12.67 2.03 -6.68
N GLY A 104 -13.52 2.71 -5.90
CA GLY A 104 -13.35 2.78 -4.45
C GLY A 104 -13.44 1.43 -3.73
N ALA A 105 -14.32 0.55 -4.18
CA ALA A 105 -14.44 -0.81 -3.63
C ALA A 105 -13.16 -1.65 -3.83
N ALA A 106 -12.43 -1.42 -4.92
CA ALA A 106 -11.19 -2.13 -5.21
C ALA A 106 -10.04 -1.66 -4.31
N LEU A 107 -9.96 -0.35 -4.02
CA LEU A 107 -9.00 0.20 -3.05
C LEU A 107 -9.25 -0.35 -1.64
N LEU A 108 -10.52 -0.48 -1.22
CA LEU A 108 -10.82 -1.12 0.06
C LEU A 108 -10.41 -2.59 0.10
N ALA A 109 -10.55 -3.30 -1.02
CA ALA A 109 -10.11 -4.69 -1.10
C ALA A 109 -8.59 -4.81 -1.05
N HIS A 110 -7.85 -3.89 -1.70
CA HIS A 110 -6.39 -3.79 -1.58
C HIS A 110 -5.94 -3.69 -0.12
N GLU A 111 -6.54 -2.78 0.67
CA GLU A 111 -6.20 -2.65 2.09
C GLU A 111 -6.61 -3.88 2.92
N ALA A 112 -7.73 -4.54 2.58
CA ALA A 112 -8.13 -5.78 3.22
C ALA A 112 -7.15 -6.93 2.92
N VAL A 113 -6.54 -6.98 1.73
CA VAL A 113 -5.49 -7.96 1.43
C VAL A 113 -4.21 -7.64 2.19
N HIS A 114 -3.88 -6.36 2.41
CA HIS A 114 -2.78 -6.02 3.31
C HIS A 114 -3.00 -6.57 4.73
N SER A 115 -4.23 -6.59 5.25
CA SER A 115 -4.49 -7.15 6.59
C SER A 115 -4.29 -8.67 6.67
N VAL A 116 -4.48 -9.38 5.56
CA VAL A 116 -4.18 -10.81 5.42
C VAL A 116 -2.67 -11.04 5.33
N LEU A 117 -1.98 -10.29 4.48
CA LEU A 117 -0.58 -10.56 4.15
C LEU A 117 0.45 -9.92 5.07
N HIS A 118 0.10 -8.81 5.73
CA HIS A 118 1.04 -7.96 6.45
C HIS A 118 0.61 -7.62 7.90
N PRO A 119 0.10 -8.59 8.69
CA PRO A 119 -0.72 -8.32 9.88
C PRO A 119 0.00 -7.67 11.07
N GLY A 120 1.29 -7.34 10.98
CA GLY A 120 2.04 -6.90 12.15
C GLY A 120 3.34 -6.14 11.86
N PRO A 121 4.07 -5.77 12.94
CA PRO A 121 5.20 -4.85 12.87
C PRO A 121 6.41 -5.41 12.11
N GLY A 122 6.48 -6.73 11.89
CA GLY A 122 7.54 -7.35 11.10
C GLY A 122 7.66 -6.77 9.68
N TYR A 123 6.57 -6.26 9.13
CA TYR A 123 6.52 -5.61 7.81
C TYR A 123 6.98 -4.14 7.82
N TYR A 124 7.48 -3.66 8.97
CA TYR A 124 8.11 -2.36 9.15
C TYR A 124 9.61 -2.48 9.48
N MET A 125 10.10 -3.71 9.66
CA MET A 125 11.52 -3.97 9.89
C MET A 125 12.25 -4.14 8.56
N VAL A 126 12.99 -3.11 8.16
CA VAL A 126 13.76 -3.11 6.91
C VAL A 126 15.23 -2.77 7.17
N VAL A 127 16.10 -3.38 6.39
CA VAL A 127 17.53 -3.06 6.40
C VAL A 127 17.74 -1.77 5.62
N LEU A 128 18.41 -0.79 6.22
CA LEU A 128 18.75 0.46 5.54
C LEU A 128 19.88 0.24 4.51
N PRO A 129 19.85 0.95 3.38
CA PRO A 129 20.91 0.85 2.38
C PRO A 129 22.23 1.35 2.97
N ARG A 130 23.32 0.63 2.70
CA ARG A 130 24.63 0.88 3.35
C ARG A 130 25.31 2.18 2.91
N ARG A 131 24.92 2.70 1.76
CA ARG A 131 25.64 3.74 1.02
C ARG A 131 24.95 5.10 1.02
N LEU A 132 23.78 5.18 1.66
CA LEU A 132 23.06 6.44 1.83
C LEU A 132 23.15 6.92 3.29
N PRO A 133 23.14 8.25 3.52
CA PRO A 133 22.89 8.79 4.85
C PRO A 133 21.59 8.23 5.43
N ALA A 134 21.55 8.01 6.75
CA ALA A 134 20.43 7.34 7.42
C ALA A 134 19.05 7.96 7.07
N ALA A 135 18.95 9.28 7.03
CA ALA A 135 17.71 9.97 6.67
C ALA A 135 17.22 9.63 5.25
N GLN A 136 18.13 9.60 4.26
CA GLN A 136 17.78 9.19 2.89
C GLN A 136 17.52 7.68 2.81
N GLY A 137 18.31 6.89 3.54
CA GLY A 137 18.16 5.45 3.61
C GLY A 137 16.80 5.01 4.15
N ILE A 138 16.26 5.71 5.15
CA ILE A 138 14.90 5.47 5.69
C ILE A 138 13.84 5.71 4.60
N LEU A 139 13.94 6.80 3.84
CA LEU A 139 12.97 7.11 2.77
C LEU A 139 13.04 6.07 1.64
N VAL A 140 14.24 5.67 1.23
CA VAL A 140 14.43 4.63 0.22
C VAL A 140 13.87 3.30 0.71
N ALA A 141 14.15 2.94 1.96
CA ALA A 141 13.65 1.71 2.54
C ALA A 141 12.13 1.69 2.67
N HIS A 142 11.51 2.84 3.00
CA HIS A 142 10.06 3.01 3.03
C HIS A 142 9.42 2.82 1.65
N VAL A 143 9.98 3.45 0.61
CA VAL A 143 9.50 3.28 -0.77
C VAL A 143 9.61 1.81 -1.20
N ALA A 144 10.76 1.18 -0.97
CA ALA A 144 10.95 -0.24 -1.28
C ALA A 144 9.93 -1.12 -0.55
N ALA A 145 9.74 -0.92 0.75
CA ALA A 145 8.84 -1.71 1.58
C ALA A 145 7.40 -1.61 1.09
N THR A 146 6.91 -0.40 0.87
CA THR A 146 5.54 -0.17 0.40
C THR A 146 5.32 -0.72 -1.01
N THR A 147 6.28 -0.56 -1.93
CA THR A 147 6.24 -1.19 -3.26
C THR A 147 6.19 -2.71 -3.19
N VAL A 148 7.03 -3.35 -2.36
CA VAL A 148 7.05 -4.81 -2.27
C VAL A 148 5.78 -5.35 -1.62
N LYS A 149 5.24 -4.67 -0.60
CA LYS A 149 3.95 -5.01 0.01
C LYS A 149 2.81 -4.94 -1.02
N ASP A 150 2.75 -3.89 -1.83
CA ASP A 150 1.74 -3.76 -2.88
C ASP A 150 1.89 -4.84 -3.95
N LEU A 151 3.12 -5.23 -4.28
CA LEU A 151 3.36 -6.36 -5.18
C LEU A 151 2.77 -7.66 -4.62
N GLU A 152 3.01 -7.99 -3.34
CA GLU A 152 2.43 -9.18 -2.72
C GLU A 152 0.90 -9.12 -2.68
N VAL A 153 0.32 -7.95 -2.39
CA VAL A 153 -1.14 -7.75 -2.44
C VAL A 153 -1.68 -8.06 -3.83
N HIS A 154 -1.11 -7.44 -4.87
CA HIS A 154 -1.65 -7.61 -6.21
C HIS A 154 -1.45 -9.03 -6.75
N LEU A 155 -0.33 -9.70 -6.42
CA LEU A 155 -0.11 -11.11 -6.77
C LEU A 155 -1.13 -12.02 -6.09
N TRP A 156 -1.38 -11.80 -4.80
CA TRP A 156 -2.40 -12.55 -4.06
C TRP A 156 -3.80 -12.31 -4.62
N MET A 157 -4.14 -11.05 -4.95
CA MET A 157 -5.42 -10.72 -5.60
C MET A 157 -5.57 -11.43 -6.94
N ALA A 158 -4.51 -11.50 -7.75
CA ALA A 158 -4.52 -12.21 -9.03
C ALA A 158 -4.75 -13.71 -8.83
N GLU A 159 -4.00 -14.33 -7.91
CA GLU A 159 -4.11 -15.76 -7.59
C GLU A 159 -5.48 -16.15 -7.04
N ARG A 160 -6.11 -15.26 -6.26
CA ARG A 160 -7.43 -15.50 -5.64
C ARG A 160 -8.60 -15.02 -6.48
N GLY A 161 -8.39 -14.68 -7.75
CA GLY A 161 -9.46 -14.35 -8.68
C GLY A 161 -10.16 -13.02 -8.40
N LEU A 162 -9.43 -12.01 -7.91
CA LEU A 162 -9.89 -10.63 -7.73
C LEU A 162 -9.50 -9.77 -8.95
N HIS A 163 -9.67 -10.31 -10.16
CA HIS A 163 -9.23 -9.67 -11.41
C HIS A 163 -9.98 -8.37 -11.72
N GLU A 164 -11.26 -8.28 -11.37
CA GLU A 164 -12.05 -7.06 -11.56
C GLU A 164 -11.52 -5.90 -10.70
N ASP A 165 -11.07 -6.22 -9.49
CA ASP A 165 -10.47 -5.24 -8.58
C ASP A 165 -9.10 -4.80 -9.05
N LEU A 166 -8.27 -5.72 -9.54
CA LEU A 166 -7.00 -5.38 -10.18
C LEU A 166 -7.21 -4.45 -11.38
N ALA A 167 -8.20 -4.75 -12.23
CA ALA A 167 -8.54 -3.88 -13.35
C ALA A 167 -9.04 -2.50 -12.90
N ALA A 168 -9.81 -2.43 -11.82
CA ALA A 168 -10.25 -1.16 -11.23
C ALA A 168 -9.06 -0.37 -10.64
N ILE A 169 -8.12 -1.03 -9.97
CA ILE A 169 -6.88 -0.40 -9.46
C ILE A 169 -6.01 0.10 -10.62
N GLN A 170 -5.89 -0.64 -11.73
CA GLN A 170 -5.22 -0.16 -12.93
C GLN A 170 -5.84 1.13 -13.46
N ARG A 171 -7.18 1.20 -13.55
CA ARG A 171 -7.89 2.41 -13.98
C ARG A 171 -7.72 3.56 -12.98
N TYR A 172 -7.73 3.27 -11.68
CA TYR A 172 -7.43 4.25 -10.64
C TYR A 172 -6.03 4.85 -10.83
N TRP A 173 -5.00 4.05 -11.08
CA TRP A 173 -3.65 4.55 -11.30
C TRP A 173 -3.52 5.37 -12.59
N LEU A 174 -4.19 4.96 -13.67
CA LEU A 174 -4.25 5.74 -14.91
C LEU A 174 -4.93 7.10 -14.73
N TYR A 175 -5.92 7.18 -13.83
CA TYR A 175 -6.63 8.42 -13.53
C TYR A 175 -5.88 9.30 -12.53
N SER A 176 -5.24 8.70 -11.52
CA SER A 176 -4.61 9.42 -10.40
C SER A 176 -3.17 9.84 -10.67
N GLN A 177 -2.43 9.12 -11.51
CA GLN A 177 -1.14 9.58 -12.01
C GLN A 177 -1.40 10.57 -13.15
N LEU A 178 -0.76 11.75 -13.09
CA LEU A 178 -0.74 12.69 -14.20
C LEU A 178 -0.41 11.93 -15.50
N MET A 179 -1.00 12.34 -16.63
CA MET A 179 -0.85 11.71 -17.96
C MET A 179 0.61 11.38 -18.35
N GLU A 180 1.59 12.05 -17.72
CA GLU A 180 2.99 11.68 -17.73
C GLU A 180 3.49 11.48 -16.29
N PRO A 181 3.68 10.23 -15.82
CA PRO A 181 4.22 9.97 -14.49
C PRO A 181 5.63 10.55 -14.42
N ARG A 182 5.90 11.27 -13.33
CA ARG A 182 7.24 11.76 -13.01
C ARG A 182 7.94 10.73 -12.14
N CYS A 183 9.26 10.68 -12.22
CA CYS A 183 10.08 9.76 -11.46
C CYS A 183 11.43 10.38 -11.12
N ALA A 184 11.52 11.72 -11.22
CA ALA A 184 12.74 12.46 -10.93
C ALA A 184 12.99 12.51 -9.42
N PHE A 185 11.93 12.47 -8.60
CA PHE A 185 12.03 12.43 -7.16
C PHE A 185 11.66 11.06 -6.58
N LEU A 186 12.25 10.72 -5.43
CA LEU A 186 12.06 9.41 -4.78
C LEU A 186 10.60 9.08 -4.51
N GLN A 187 9.79 10.07 -4.11
CA GLN A 187 8.36 9.88 -3.88
C GLN A 187 7.63 9.54 -5.18
N GLU A 188 7.86 10.29 -6.25
CA GLU A 188 7.22 10.06 -7.55
C GLU A 188 7.63 8.71 -8.15
N ALA A 189 8.92 8.35 -8.03
CA ALA A 189 9.42 7.03 -8.39
C ALA A 189 8.75 5.92 -7.57
N GLY A 190 8.56 6.14 -6.27
CA GLY A 190 7.84 5.22 -5.40
C GLY A 190 6.38 5.04 -5.79
N ASP A 191 5.66 6.13 -6.07
CA ASP A 191 4.28 6.10 -6.54
C ASP A 191 4.17 5.36 -7.88
N THR A 192 5.11 5.63 -8.79
CA THR A 192 5.23 4.94 -10.08
C THR A 192 5.47 3.44 -9.91
N LEU A 193 6.36 3.03 -9.01
CA LEU A 193 6.65 1.63 -8.75
C LEU A 193 5.49 0.90 -8.07
N ARG A 194 4.84 1.53 -7.07
CA ARG A 194 3.63 0.99 -6.43
C ARG A 194 2.52 0.77 -7.46
N ALA A 195 2.28 1.77 -8.31
CA ALA A 195 1.35 1.63 -9.41
C ALA A 195 1.77 0.48 -10.34
N ALA A 196 3.02 0.41 -10.78
CA ALA A 196 3.51 -0.64 -11.68
C ALA A 196 3.21 -2.07 -11.19
N THR A 197 3.15 -2.30 -9.88
CA THR A 197 2.91 -3.63 -9.31
C THR A 197 1.59 -4.26 -9.74
N VAL A 198 0.51 -3.49 -9.97
CA VAL A 198 -0.78 -4.05 -10.40
C VAL A 198 -0.72 -4.62 -11.82
N TRP A 199 0.06 -3.99 -12.72
CA TRP A 199 0.27 -4.50 -14.07
C TRP A 199 1.19 -5.71 -14.06
N ILE A 200 2.26 -5.68 -13.26
CA ILE A 200 3.19 -6.80 -13.10
C ILE A 200 2.42 -8.04 -12.60
N ALA A 201 1.58 -7.90 -11.58
CA ALA A 201 0.76 -9.00 -11.07
C ALA A 201 -0.27 -9.53 -12.09
N ALA A 202 -0.75 -8.67 -12.98
CA ALA A 202 -1.61 -9.06 -14.09
C ALA A 202 -0.85 -9.66 -15.29
N GLY A 203 0.47 -9.84 -15.21
CA GLY A 203 1.30 -10.32 -16.31
C GLY A 203 1.42 -9.33 -17.48
N ALA A 204 1.19 -8.05 -17.22
CA ALA A 204 1.17 -6.98 -18.21
C ALA A 204 2.34 -5.99 -18.01
N GLU A 205 2.64 -5.25 -19.07
CA GLU A 205 3.63 -4.19 -19.03
C GLU A 205 3.02 -2.90 -18.43
N PRO A 206 3.64 -2.30 -17.39
CA PRO A 206 3.18 -1.01 -16.87
C PRO A 206 3.22 0.08 -17.96
N PRO A 207 2.19 0.94 -18.06
CA PRO A 207 2.06 1.97 -19.09
C PRO A 207 2.91 3.21 -18.79
N LEU A 208 4.22 3.00 -18.60
CA LEU A 208 5.17 4.06 -18.28
C LEU A 208 5.74 4.71 -19.54
N GLY A 209 5.87 6.05 -19.50
CA GLY A 209 6.59 6.84 -20.51
C GLY A 209 8.07 6.44 -20.61
N GLY A 210 8.70 6.75 -21.74
CA GLY A 210 10.07 6.30 -22.07
C GLY A 210 11.13 6.71 -21.04
N GLU A 211 11.03 7.93 -20.51
CA GLU A 211 11.95 8.45 -19.49
C GLU A 211 11.89 7.64 -18.19
N CYS A 212 10.70 7.51 -17.59
CA CYS A 212 10.54 6.75 -16.35
C CYS A 212 10.75 5.25 -16.51
N ARG A 213 10.37 4.69 -17.66
CA ARG A 213 10.71 3.31 -17.99
C ARG A 213 12.22 3.08 -17.99
N GLY A 214 13.00 4.02 -18.52
CA GLY A 214 14.46 3.98 -18.51
C GLY A 214 15.04 4.15 -17.10
N ALA A 215 14.63 5.21 -16.40
CA ALA A 215 15.10 5.53 -15.06
C ALA A 215 14.84 4.41 -14.04
N LEU A 216 13.66 3.78 -14.12
CA LEU A 216 13.21 2.73 -13.20
C LEU A 216 13.45 1.30 -13.71
N ALA A 217 14.21 1.13 -14.80
CA ALA A 217 14.36 -0.17 -15.45
C ALA A 217 14.93 -1.26 -14.51
N GLY A 218 15.87 -0.89 -13.63
CA GLY A 218 16.45 -1.79 -12.62
C GLY A 218 15.40 -2.33 -11.64
N PRO A 219 14.76 -1.44 -10.84
CA PRO A 219 13.68 -1.84 -9.94
C PRO A 219 12.52 -2.58 -10.64
N LEU A 220 12.09 -2.15 -11.83
CA LEU A 220 11.01 -2.83 -12.56
C LEU A 220 11.36 -4.26 -12.97
N ARG A 221 12.60 -4.52 -13.43
CA ARG A 221 13.06 -5.89 -13.73
C ARG A 221 13.11 -6.74 -12.46
N LEU A 222 13.54 -6.15 -11.35
CA LEU A 222 13.58 -6.83 -10.06
C LEU A 222 12.16 -7.23 -9.61
N LEU A 223 11.20 -6.30 -9.63
CA LEU A 223 9.80 -6.58 -9.25
C LEU A 223 9.17 -7.68 -10.11
N ARG A 224 9.43 -7.68 -11.43
CA ARG A 224 8.97 -8.77 -12.32
C ARG A 224 9.55 -10.12 -11.93
N ARG A 225 10.85 -10.19 -11.66
CA ARG A 225 11.49 -11.43 -11.20
C ARG A 225 10.86 -11.92 -9.89
N LEU A 226 10.61 -11.02 -8.94
CA LEU A 226 9.95 -11.38 -7.68
C LEU A 226 8.53 -11.91 -7.92
N ALA A 227 7.79 -11.33 -8.88
CA ALA A 227 6.47 -11.81 -9.28
C ALA A 227 6.51 -13.20 -9.93
N GLU A 228 7.50 -13.49 -10.78
CA GLU A 228 7.68 -14.80 -11.42
C GLU A 228 8.02 -15.92 -10.43
N GLU A 229 8.65 -15.58 -9.29
CA GLU A 229 8.98 -16.51 -8.22
C GLU A 229 7.80 -16.78 -7.27
N TRP A 230 6.72 -15.99 -7.33
CA TRP A 230 5.50 -16.20 -6.54
C TRP A 230 4.72 -17.45 -7.02
N PRO A 231 4.12 -18.26 -6.11
CA PRO A 231 4.13 -18.15 -4.65
C PRO A 231 5.29 -18.90 -3.98
N ARG A 232 6.28 -19.41 -4.73
CA ARG A 232 7.38 -20.23 -4.19
C ARG A 232 8.27 -19.44 -3.23
N ALA A 233 8.45 -18.15 -3.49
CA ALA A 233 9.14 -17.23 -2.61
C ALA A 233 8.31 -15.95 -2.42
N ARG A 234 8.20 -15.48 -1.16
CA ARG A 234 7.53 -14.22 -0.81
C ARG A 234 8.40 -13.03 -1.25
N PRO A 235 7.93 -12.09 -2.10
CA PRO A 235 8.63 -10.86 -2.42
C PRO A 235 9.17 -10.11 -1.18
N TRP A 236 8.43 -10.11 -0.06
CA TRP A 236 8.86 -9.45 1.18
C TRP A 236 10.21 -9.96 1.70
N SER A 237 10.49 -11.25 1.53
CA SER A 237 11.78 -11.85 1.95
C SER A 237 13.00 -11.26 1.21
N ARG A 238 12.76 -10.58 0.09
CA ARG A 238 13.77 -9.97 -0.78
C ARG A 238 13.64 -8.45 -0.85
N VAL A 239 12.92 -7.83 0.10
CA VAL A 239 12.75 -6.36 0.15
C VAL A 239 14.09 -5.62 0.13
N GLY A 240 15.14 -6.17 0.76
CA GLY A 240 16.49 -5.60 0.75
C GLY A 240 17.10 -5.44 -0.64
N GLU A 241 16.74 -6.30 -1.61
CA GLU A 241 17.21 -6.13 -3.00
C GLU A 241 16.57 -4.91 -3.67
N VAL A 242 15.31 -4.63 -3.35
CA VAL A 242 14.59 -3.47 -3.87
C VAL A 242 15.13 -2.19 -3.22
N VAL A 243 15.44 -2.24 -1.92
CA VAL A 243 16.13 -1.16 -1.18
C VAL A 243 17.45 -0.80 -1.87
N GLU A 244 18.32 -1.77 -2.09
CA GLU A 244 19.64 -1.53 -2.71
C GLU A 244 19.51 -1.09 -4.17
N SER A 245 18.53 -1.63 -4.92
CA SER A 245 18.27 -1.18 -6.29
C SER A 245 17.82 0.28 -6.35
N LEU A 246 16.98 0.73 -5.43
CA LEU A 246 16.54 2.12 -5.34
C LEU A 246 17.66 3.04 -4.83
N ALA A 247 18.44 2.58 -3.85
CA ALA A 247 19.58 3.33 -3.34
C ALA A 247 20.60 3.63 -4.45
N GLY A 248 20.87 2.65 -5.33
CA GLY A 248 21.72 2.85 -6.49
C GLY A 248 21.19 3.92 -7.46
N LEU A 249 19.87 4.10 -7.59
CA LEU A 249 19.33 5.19 -8.42
C LEU A 249 19.54 6.56 -7.77
N VAL A 250 19.44 6.63 -6.44
CA VAL A 250 19.70 7.86 -5.68
C VAL A 250 21.19 8.22 -5.71
N GLU A 251 22.07 7.26 -5.47
CA GLU A 251 23.54 7.45 -5.51
C GLU A 251 24.04 7.97 -6.85
N ASN A 252 23.47 7.47 -7.94
CA ASN A 252 23.86 7.85 -9.30
C ASN A 252 23.16 9.13 -9.79
N GLY A 253 22.36 9.78 -8.95
CA GLY A 253 21.63 10.99 -9.32
C GLY A 253 20.54 10.79 -10.37
N VAL A 254 20.08 9.55 -10.57
CA VAL A 254 18.94 9.25 -11.46
C VAL A 254 17.63 9.69 -10.82
N ILE A 255 17.56 9.55 -9.49
CA ILE A 255 16.42 9.98 -8.67
C ILE A 255 16.95 10.86 -7.55
N HIS A 256 16.27 11.96 -7.28
CA HIS A 256 16.61 12.89 -6.21
C HIS A 256 15.78 12.65 -4.96
N VAL A 257 16.42 12.77 -3.79
CA VAL A 257 15.73 12.89 -2.51
C VAL A 257 15.65 14.38 -2.17
N PRO A 258 14.46 14.98 -2.12
CA PRO A 258 14.33 16.40 -1.82
C PRO A 258 14.93 16.76 -0.45
N GLN A 259 15.60 17.91 -0.34
CA GLN A 259 16.30 18.31 0.89
C GLN A 259 15.34 18.60 2.05
N ASP A 260 14.14 19.07 1.76
CA ASP A 260 13.02 19.29 2.69
C ASP A 260 12.48 17.98 3.31
N TYR A 261 12.90 16.83 2.79
CA TYR A 261 12.61 15.51 3.37
C TYR A 261 13.74 14.98 4.27
N VAL A 262 14.91 15.62 4.28
CA VAL A 262 16.06 15.23 5.11
C VAL A 262 15.99 16.00 6.44
N TRP A 263 15.79 15.28 7.55
CA TRP A 263 15.81 15.87 8.89
C TRP A 263 17.22 16.32 9.30
N GLU A 264 17.32 17.50 9.91
CA GLU A 264 18.31 17.79 10.95
C GLU A 264 17.65 17.53 12.31
N PRO A 265 18.22 16.63 13.15
CA PRO A 265 17.58 16.10 14.37
C PRO A 265 17.17 17.16 15.40
#